data_AF-A0A374AP04-F1
#
_entry.id   AF-A0A374AP04-F1
#
_cell.length_a   1.000
_cell.length_b   1.000
_cell.length_c   1.000
_cell.angle_alpha   90.00
_cell.angle_beta   90.00
_cell.angle_gamma   90.00
#
_symmetry.space_group_name_H-M   'P 1'
#
loop_
_entity.id
_entity.type
_entity.pdbx_description
1 polymer ?
#
loop_
_entity_poly.entity_id
_entity_poly.type
_entity_poly.pdbx_seq_one_letter_code
_entity_poly.pdbx_strand_id
1 'polypeptide(L)'
;MNIQEFYDSIDENYENVSSRMMGNQKLVEKFVRKFLEDPTYKQIKESVEKMDYDEILRATHTMKGIASNLEFTQLQQKSAKAVDMIRAGEKETVLPVIDEIEKEYQKVVDAIQKLD
;
A
#
# COMPACT_ATOMS: atom_id res chain seq x y z
N MET A 1 15.15 12.55 6.32
CA MET A 1 13.75 13.03 6.18
C MET A 1 12.98 12.71 7.45
N ASN A 2 12.15 13.62 7.96
CA ASN A 2 11.27 13.33 9.10
C ASN A 2 9.91 12.76 8.63
N ILE A 3 9.08 12.29 9.57
CA ILE A 3 7.80 11.64 9.24
C ILE A 3 6.80 12.58 8.53
N GLN A 4 6.81 13.89 8.79
CA GLN A 4 5.92 14.85 8.12
C GLN A 4 6.37 15.06 6.67
N GLU A 5 7.66 15.29 6.46
CA GLU A 5 8.28 15.38 5.12
C GLU A 5 8.06 14.10 4.31
N PHE A 6 8.03 12.93 4.95
CA PHE A 6 7.68 11.68 4.29
C PHE A 6 6.26 11.69 3.74
N TYR A 7 5.26 12.08 4.54
CA TYR A 7 3.87 12.18 4.09
C TYR A 7 3.73 13.21 2.96
N ASP A 8 4.40 14.36 3.08
CA ASP A 8 4.44 15.36 2.00
C ASP A 8 5.04 14.79 0.70
N SER A 9 6.08 13.95 0.81
CA SER A 9 6.78 13.37 -0.36
C SER A 9 5.96 12.34 -1.13
N ILE A 10 4.90 11.81 -0.54
CA ILE A 10 3.96 10.88 -1.17
C ILE A 10 2.60 11.53 -1.47
N ASP A 11 2.54 12.88 -1.44
CA ASP A 11 1.34 13.69 -1.66
C ASP A 11 0.20 13.44 -0.64
N GLU A 12 0.57 13.12 0.60
CA GLU A 12 -0.36 12.80 1.70
C GLU A 12 -0.23 13.79 2.87
N ASN A 13 -1.24 13.81 3.74
CA ASN A 13 -1.26 14.70 4.90
C ASN A 13 -0.99 13.92 6.20
N TYR A 14 0.14 14.24 6.86
CA TYR A 14 0.51 13.66 8.15
C TYR A 14 -0.59 13.78 9.21
N GLU A 15 -1.36 14.89 9.24
CA GLU A 15 -2.39 15.09 10.26
C GLU A 15 -3.54 14.08 10.16
N ASN A 16 -3.82 13.57 8.96
CA ASN A 16 -4.82 12.53 8.77
C ASN A 16 -4.41 11.25 9.48
N VAL A 17 -3.17 10.79 9.31
CA VAL A 17 -2.68 9.59 9.98
C VAL A 17 -2.43 9.83 11.48
N SER A 18 -1.95 11.02 11.85
CA SER A 18 -1.61 11.36 13.23
C SER A 18 -2.86 11.29 14.12
N SER A 19 -4.00 11.79 13.61
CA SER A 19 -5.28 11.80 14.31
C SER A 19 -5.76 10.39 14.67
N ARG A 20 -5.55 9.41 13.79
CA ARG A 20 -5.86 7.99 14.03
C ARG A 20 -4.99 7.36 15.10
N MET A 21 -3.82 7.95 15.35
CA MET A 21 -2.83 7.51 16.33
C MET A 21 -2.76 8.42 17.55
N MET A 22 -3.84 9.16 17.85
CA MET A 22 -3.95 10.06 19.01
C MET A 22 -2.84 11.15 19.04
N GLY A 23 -2.39 11.60 17.87
CA GLY A 23 -1.29 12.56 17.72
C GLY A 23 0.10 11.98 18.06
N ASN A 24 0.23 10.66 18.23
CA ASN A 24 1.49 10.04 18.63
C ASN A 24 2.41 9.80 17.42
N GLN A 25 3.27 10.78 17.15
CA GLN A 25 4.24 10.74 16.06
C GLN A 25 5.13 9.49 16.05
N LYS A 26 5.61 9.05 17.22
CA LYS A 26 6.46 7.86 17.34
C LYS A 26 5.71 6.58 16.98
N LEU A 27 4.40 6.54 17.25
CA LEU A 27 3.55 5.42 16.87
C LEU A 27 3.33 5.39 15.35
N VAL A 28 3.10 6.55 14.73
CA VAL A 28 3.02 6.68 13.25
C VAL A 28 4.28 6.16 12.61
N GLU A 29 5.44 6.70 13.01
CA GLU A 29 6.72 6.31 12.44
C GLU A 29 7.00 4.81 12.63
N LYS A 30 6.68 4.24 13.80
CA LYS A 30 6.81 2.81 14.04
C LYS A 30 6.00 2.00 13.03
N PHE A 31 4.74 2.34 12.78
CA PHE A 31 3.91 1.58 11.85
C PHE A 31 4.29 1.80 10.39
N VAL A 32 4.70 3.01 10.02
CA VAL A 32 5.28 3.30 8.70
C VAL A 32 6.53 2.46 8.45
N ARG A 33 7.46 2.37 9.41
CA ARG A 33 8.65 1.52 9.26
C ARG A 33 8.31 0.03 9.20
N LYS A 34 7.33 -0.44 9.98
CA LYS A 34 6.84 -1.83 9.92
C LYS A 34 6.24 -2.21 8.57
N PHE A 35 5.83 -1.25 7.74
CA PHE A 35 5.38 -1.52 6.37
C PHE A 35 6.46 -2.22 5.53
N LEU A 36 7.75 -1.94 5.76
CA LEU A 36 8.86 -2.58 5.06
C LEU A 36 9.01 -4.07 5.37
N GLU A 37 8.47 -4.51 6.51
CA GLU A 37 8.50 -5.91 6.96
C GLU A 37 7.28 -6.70 6.46
N ASP A 38 6.31 -6.03 5.83
CA ASP A 38 5.06 -6.66 5.42
C ASP A 38 5.25 -7.56 4.18
N PRO A 39 4.80 -8.83 4.22
CA PRO A 39 5.02 -9.78 3.14
C PRO A 39 4.04 -9.62 1.97
N THR A 40 3.00 -8.78 2.11
CA THR A 40 1.85 -8.76 1.19
C THR A 40 2.27 -8.41 -0.23
N TYR A 41 3.20 -7.48 -0.42
CA TYR A 41 3.68 -7.14 -1.76
C TYR A 41 4.35 -8.32 -2.45
N LYS A 42 5.18 -9.08 -1.72
CA LYS A 42 5.79 -10.31 -2.24
C LYS A 42 4.73 -11.34 -2.59
N GLN A 43 3.70 -11.51 -1.76
CA GLN A 43 2.57 -12.40 -2.02
C GLN A 43 1.81 -12.01 -3.29
N ILE A 44 1.58 -10.72 -3.55
CA ILE A 44 0.96 -10.25 -4.79
C ILE A 44 1.78 -10.72 -6.00
N LYS A 45 3.10 -10.49 -6.01
CA LYS A 45 3.97 -10.90 -7.12
C LYS A 45 3.97 -12.41 -7.36
N GLU A 46 4.16 -13.20 -6.30
CA GLU A 46 4.15 -14.67 -6.40
C GLU A 46 2.80 -15.21 -6.91
N SER A 47 1.70 -14.52 -6.61
CA SER A 47 0.35 -14.92 -7.05
C SER A 47 0.11 -14.56 -8.51
N VAL A 48 0.64 -13.42 -8.97
CA VAL A 48 0.65 -13.04 -10.40
C VAL A 48 1.46 -14.04 -11.22
N GLU A 49 2.66 -14.43 -10.77
CA GLU A 49 3.49 -15.43 -11.45
C GLU A 49 2.75 -16.77 -11.66
N LYS A 50 1.90 -17.14 -10.70
CA LYS A 50 1.10 -18.38 -10.74
C LYS A 50 -0.27 -18.19 -11.41
N MET A 51 -0.63 -16.97 -11.78
CA MET A 51 -1.98 -16.60 -12.23
C MET A 51 -3.09 -17.05 -11.26
N ASP A 52 -2.79 -17.07 -9.96
CA ASP A 52 -3.74 -17.44 -8.90
C ASP A 52 -4.58 -16.22 -8.52
N TYR A 53 -5.65 -15.98 -9.28
CA TYR A 53 -6.53 -14.82 -9.07
C TYR A 53 -7.22 -14.79 -7.71
N ASP A 54 -7.38 -15.94 -7.05
CA ASP A 54 -7.98 -15.98 -5.72
C ASP A 54 -6.97 -15.49 -4.67
N GLU A 55 -5.70 -15.84 -4.80
CA GLU A 55 -4.63 -15.27 -3.96
C GLU A 55 -4.31 -13.82 -4.32
N ILE A 56 -4.32 -13.44 -5.61
CA ILE A 56 -4.18 -12.03 -6.01
C ILE A 56 -5.27 -11.19 -5.32
N LEU A 57 -6.52 -11.65 -5.31
CA LEU A 57 -7.62 -10.97 -4.62
C LEU A 57 -7.36 -10.87 -3.11
N ARG A 58 -6.92 -11.95 -2.45
CA ARG A 58 -6.60 -11.93 -1.02
C ARG A 58 -5.49 -10.95 -0.69
N ALA A 59 -4.36 -11.04 -1.40
CA ALA A 59 -3.19 -10.22 -1.13
C ALA A 59 -3.45 -8.73 -1.45
N THR A 60 -4.11 -8.40 -2.57
CA THR A 60 -4.50 -7.00 -2.87
C THR A 60 -5.51 -6.44 -1.87
N HIS A 61 -6.43 -7.27 -1.36
CA HIS A 61 -7.34 -6.86 -0.28
C HIS A 61 -6.60 -6.55 1.02
N THR A 62 -5.59 -7.33 1.37
CA THR A 62 -4.71 -7.06 2.52
C THR A 62 -3.94 -5.76 2.33
N MET A 63 -3.32 -5.56 1.15
CA MET A 63 -2.58 -4.33 0.83
C MET A 63 -3.48 -3.10 0.91
N LYS A 64 -4.72 -3.18 0.41
CA LYS A 64 -5.72 -2.12 0.54
C LYS A 64 -5.93 -1.71 2.00
N GLY A 65 -6.05 -2.68 2.90
CA GLY A 65 -6.26 -2.42 4.34
C GLY A 65 -5.05 -1.78 5.00
N ILE A 66 -3.85 -2.28 4.72
CA ILE A 66 -2.59 -1.73 5.24
C ILE A 66 -2.42 -0.28 4.78
N ALA A 67 -2.52 -0.05 3.47
CA ALA A 67 -2.41 1.29 2.88
C ALA A 67 -3.46 2.26 3.44
N SER A 68 -4.70 1.80 3.65
CA SER A 68 -5.74 2.62 4.27
C SER A 68 -5.44 3.01 5.72
N ASN A 69 -4.81 2.13 6.50
CA ASN A 69 -4.50 2.42 7.91
C ASN A 69 -3.35 3.41 8.06
N LEU A 70 -2.49 3.53 7.05
CA LEU A 70 -1.32 4.39 7.04
C LEU A 70 -1.50 5.66 6.21
N GLU A 71 -2.69 5.90 5.65
CA GLU A 71 -2.96 7.01 4.71
C GLU A 71 -2.02 6.99 3.51
N PHE A 72 -1.79 5.81 2.92
CA PHE A 72 -1.15 5.67 1.61
C PHE A 72 -2.23 5.61 0.53
N THR A 73 -2.93 6.73 0.32
CA THR A 73 -4.17 6.84 -0.47
C THR A 73 -3.99 6.31 -1.89
N GLN A 74 -2.90 6.66 -2.57
CA GLN A 74 -2.66 6.19 -3.94
C GLN A 74 -2.55 4.66 -4.00
N LEU A 75 -1.76 4.05 -3.11
CA LEU A 75 -1.61 2.60 -3.01
C LEU A 75 -2.93 1.92 -2.62
N GLN A 76 -3.68 2.54 -1.71
CA GLN A 76 -5.00 2.07 -1.28
C GLN A 76 -6.00 2.05 -2.44
N GLN A 77 -6.05 3.10 -3.25
CA GLN A 77 -6.97 3.22 -4.38
C GLN A 77 -6.66 2.20 -5.47
N LYS A 78 -5.38 2.01 -5.81
CA LYS A 78 -4.97 0.99 -6.81
C LYS A 78 -5.30 -0.42 -6.32
N SER A 79 -5.03 -0.70 -5.05
CA SER A 79 -5.37 -1.99 -4.43
C SER A 79 -6.89 -2.22 -4.39
N ALA A 80 -7.68 -1.19 -4.08
CA ALA A 80 -9.14 -1.27 -4.12
C ALA A 80 -9.67 -1.56 -5.54
N LYS A 81 -9.14 -0.87 -6.54
CA LYS A 81 -9.50 -1.08 -7.94
C LYS A 81 -9.23 -2.51 -8.39
N ALA A 82 -8.07 -3.08 -8.05
CA ALA A 82 -7.76 -4.47 -8.36
C ALA A 82 -8.74 -5.45 -7.71
N VAL A 83 -9.09 -5.24 -6.44
CA VAL A 83 -10.09 -6.03 -5.72
C VAL A 83 -11.45 -6.00 -6.43
N ASP A 84 -11.90 -4.81 -6.82
CA ASP A 84 -13.20 -4.63 -7.46
C ASP A 84 -13.25 -5.28 -8.84
N MET A 85 -12.19 -5.14 -9.65
CA MET A 85 -12.07 -5.79 -10.96
C MET A 85 -12.10 -7.32 -10.85
N ILE A 86 -11.34 -7.91 -9.93
CA ILE A 86 -11.32 -9.38 -9.77
C ILE A 86 -12.69 -9.89 -9.31
N ARG A 87 -13.37 -9.16 -8.42
CA ARG A 87 -14.74 -9.49 -7.97
C ARG A 87 -15.77 -9.37 -9.09
N ALA A 88 -15.57 -8.45 -10.04
CA ALA A 88 -16.39 -8.30 -11.24
C ALA A 88 -16.08 -9.35 -12.33
N GLY A 89 -15.07 -10.20 -12.13
CA GLY A 89 -14.66 -11.21 -13.12
C GLY A 89 -13.71 -10.68 -14.19
N GLU A 90 -13.21 -9.45 -14.06
CA GLU A 90 -12.32 -8.76 -15.01
C GLU A 90 -10.85 -9.21 -14.85
N LYS A 91 -10.63 -10.53 -14.80
CA LYS A 91 -9.31 -11.13 -14.53
C LYS A 91 -8.28 -10.83 -15.63
N GLU A 92 -8.71 -10.76 -16.89
CA GLU A 92 -7.82 -10.54 -18.04
C GLU A 92 -7.27 -9.10 -18.11
N THR A 93 -7.93 -8.14 -17.47
CA THR A 93 -7.59 -6.71 -17.53
C THR A 93 -7.05 -6.16 -16.21
N VAL A 94 -6.96 -6.98 -15.16
CA VAL A 94 -6.47 -6.53 -13.84
C VAL A 94 -4.95 -6.37 -13.78
N LEU A 95 -4.18 -7.12 -14.58
CA LEU A 95 -2.71 -7.11 -14.49
C LEU A 95 -2.09 -5.71 -14.64
N PRO A 96 -2.51 -4.85 -15.59
CA PRO A 96 -2.05 -3.47 -15.64
C PRO A 96 -2.33 -2.65 -14.36
N VAL A 97 -3.39 -2.96 -13.62
CA VAL A 97 -3.67 -2.33 -12.33
C VAL A 97 -2.74 -2.86 -11.24
N ILE A 98 -2.36 -4.14 -11.29
CA ILE A 98 -1.33 -4.68 -10.40
C ILE A 98 0.03 -4.00 -10.64
N ASP A 99 0.38 -3.71 -11.89
CA ASP A 99 1.60 -2.94 -12.20
C ASP A 99 1.55 -1.51 -11.63
N GLU A 100 0.36 -0.90 -11.56
CA GLU A 100 0.17 0.39 -10.87
C GLU A 100 0.36 0.26 -9.35
N ILE A 101 -0.09 -0.84 -8.74
CA ILE A 101 0.16 -1.13 -7.31
C ILE A 101 1.66 -1.24 -7.05
N GLU A 102 2.42 -1.94 -7.91
CA GLU A 102 3.88 -2.07 -7.77
C GLU A 102 4.58 -0.70 -7.81
N LYS A 103 4.19 0.17 -8.74
CA LYS A 103 4.76 1.53 -8.84
C LYS A 103 4.49 2.35 -7.58
N GLU A 104 3.26 2.35 -7.07
CA GLU A 104 2.93 3.10 -5.85
C GLU A 104 3.58 2.49 -4.61
N TYR A 105 3.67 1.16 -4.52
CA TYR A 105 4.39 0.47 -3.45
C TYR A 105 5.86 0.88 -3.42
N GLN A 106 6.54 0.87 -4.57
CA GLN A 106 7.96 1.23 -4.64
C GLN A 106 8.21 2.69 -4.26
N LYS A 107 7.35 3.62 -4.70
CA LYS A 107 7.43 5.03 -4.26
C LYS A 107 7.36 5.17 -2.75
N VAL A 108 6.41 4.48 -2.11
CA VAL A 108 6.26 4.49 -0.65
C VAL A 108 7.50 3.90 0.03
N VAL A 109 7.97 2.72 -0.41
CA VAL A 109 9.17 2.08 0.15
C VAL A 109 10.41 2.98 0.03
N ASP A 110 10.64 3.56 -1.15
CA ASP A 110 11.78 4.45 -1.40
C ASP A 110 11.72 5.71 -0.53
N ALA A 111 10.51 6.22 -0.25
CA ALA A 111 10.31 7.34 0.66
C ALA A 111 10.56 6.94 2.12
N ILE A 112 10.07 5.77 2.57
CA ILE A 112 10.30 5.27 3.94
C ILE A 112 11.81 5.07 4.19
N GLN A 113 12.57 4.57 3.22
CA GLN A 113 14.00 4.32 3.36
C GLN A 113 14.83 5.60 3.58
N LYS A 114 14.26 6.77 3.26
CA LYS A 114 14.90 8.08 3.47
C LYS A 114 14.53 8.70 4.82
N LEU A 115 13.71 8.04 5.64
CA LEU A 115 13.37 8.46 7.01
C LEU A 115 14.56 8.26 7.95
N ASP A 116 14.99 9.35 8.60
CA ASP A 116 16.14 9.38 9.54
C ASP A 116 15.83 8.69 10.87
#